data_AF-A0AAX6ML03-F1
#
_entry.id   AF-A0AAX6ML03-F1
#
_cell.length_a   1.000
_cell.length_b   1.000
_cell.length_c   1.000
_cell.angle_alpha   90.00
_cell.angle_beta   90.00
_cell.angle_gamma   90.00
#
_symmetry.space_group_name_H-M   'P 1'
#
loop_
_entity.id
_entity.type
_entity.pdbx_description
1 polymer ?
#
loop_
_entity_poly.entity_id
_entity_poly.type
_entity_poly.pdbx_seq_one_letter_code
_entity_poly.pdbx_strand_id
1 'polypeptide(L)'
;MKSALPLGFVASLLANGALGHYAFTRIRVNGTVTGHWQYVRNLTTGYEYSPDGQHTQWAPYYDVYDENIRCGRGAAIAHPGIETATVIAGENVSFVIGASYEGENRTIYHEGVGQAYLSYVEDGKKLEDYRGDGDWFKIDEIPPLNQTRWPLLGLREVCSVRLFSSMGLLSGSPCLLVFLEDLLM
;
A
#
# COMPACT_ATOMS: atom_id res chain seq x y z
N MET A 1 2.49 -17.88 63.21
CA MET A 1 2.53 -18.38 61.82
C MET A 1 1.22 -18.06 61.14
N LYS A 2 1.17 -17.00 60.33
CA LYS A 2 0.08 -16.72 59.37
C LYS A 2 0.72 -16.13 58.13
N SER A 3 1.19 -17.01 57.25
CA SER A 3 1.81 -16.66 55.99
C SER A 3 0.69 -16.29 55.01
N ALA A 4 0.62 -15.03 54.59
CA ALA A 4 -0.23 -14.61 53.48
C ALA A 4 0.52 -14.96 52.18
N LEU A 5 -0.04 -15.85 51.36
CA LEU A 5 0.40 -16.04 49.97
C LEU A 5 -0.15 -14.87 49.14
N PRO A 6 0.66 -14.14 48.37
CA PRO A 6 0.14 -13.21 47.39
C PRO A 6 -0.36 -14.02 46.19
N LEU A 7 -1.64 -13.81 45.84
CA LEU A 7 -2.24 -14.33 44.63
C LEU A 7 -1.63 -13.56 43.44
N GLY A 8 -0.66 -14.17 42.77
CA GLY A 8 -0.02 -13.59 41.59
C GLY A 8 -1.00 -13.52 40.42
N PHE A 9 -1.33 -12.32 39.97
CA PHE A 9 -2.00 -12.09 38.69
C PHE A 9 -1.00 -12.35 37.57
N VAL A 10 -1.13 -13.49 36.88
CA VAL A 10 -0.44 -13.71 35.60
C VAL A 10 -1.21 -12.93 34.55
N ALA A 11 -0.81 -11.69 34.29
CA ALA A 11 -1.28 -10.94 33.13
C ALA A 11 -0.68 -11.60 31.88
N SER A 12 -1.47 -12.43 31.20
CA SER A 12 -1.12 -12.94 29.89
C SER A 12 -1.12 -11.76 28.92
N LEU A 13 0.06 -11.26 28.55
CA LEU A 13 0.21 -10.40 27.38
C LEU A 13 -0.20 -11.25 26.17
N LEU A 14 -1.45 -11.09 25.74
CA LEU A 14 -1.85 -11.44 24.39
C LEU A 14 -1.12 -10.46 23.46
N ALA A 15 0.09 -10.82 23.04
CA ALA A 15 0.73 -10.23 21.89
C ALA A 15 -0.14 -10.60 20.68
N ASN A 16 -1.13 -9.77 20.37
CA ASN A 16 -1.83 -9.85 19.10
C ASN A 16 -0.78 -9.56 18.03
N GLY A 17 -0.22 -10.61 17.43
CA GLY A 17 0.54 -10.48 16.20
C GLY A 17 -0.35 -9.77 15.19
N ALA A 18 0.00 -8.51 14.89
CA ALA A 18 -0.72 -7.69 13.95
C ALA A 18 -0.33 -8.18 12.55
N LEU A 19 -1.00 -9.22 12.04
CA LEU A 19 -0.70 -9.82 10.74
C LEU A 19 -1.01 -8.84 9.60
N GLY A 20 -0.10 -7.98 9.17
CA GLY A 20 -0.32 -6.92 8.16
C GLY A 20 -0.20 -7.33 6.71
N HIS A 21 -1.20 -8.03 6.20
CA HIS A 21 -1.18 -8.72 4.93
C HIS A 21 -2.27 -8.24 4.00
N TYR A 22 -2.07 -7.08 3.39
CA TYR A 22 -2.90 -6.63 2.29
C TYR A 22 -2.03 -5.91 1.28
N ALA A 23 -2.46 -5.93 0.02
CA ALA A 23 -1.88 -5.09 -1.01
C ALA A 23 -2.98 -4.44 -1.84
N PHE A 24 -2.70 -3.23 -2.31
CA PHE A 24 -3.53 -2.54 -3.29
C PHE A 24 -3.27 -3.10 -4.67
N THR A 25 -3.90 -4.23 -4.99
CA THR A 25 -3.68 -4.88 -6.29
C THR A 25 -4.63 -4.38 -7.37
N ARG A 26 -5.56 -3.48 -7.03
CA ARG A 26 -6.64 -3.00 -7.89
C ARG A 26 -6.76 -1.49 -7.73
N ILE A 27 -7.27 -0.84 -8.77
CA ILE A 27 -7.65 0.57 -8.72
C ILE A 27 -9.11 0.72 -9.11
N ARG A 28 -9.71 1.85 -8.75
CA ARG A 28 -10.97 2.32 -9.35
C ARG A 28 -10.65 3.47 -10.27
N VAL A 29 -11.01 3.29 -11.54
CA VAL A 29 -10.92 4.34 -12.58
C VAL A 29 -12.25 4.39 -13.30
N ASN A 30 -12.74 5.59 -13.60
CA ASN A 30 -14.04 5.80 -14.25
C ASN A 30 -15.19 5.00 -13.56
N GLY A 31 -15.23 5.03 -12.23
CA GLY A 31 -16.23 4.35 -11.41
C GLY A 31 -16.10 2.82 -11.31
N THR A 32 -15.20 2.18 -12.06
CA THR A 32 -15.09 0.71 -12.15
C THR A 32 -13.86 0.20 -11.42
N VAL A 33 -14.02 -0.85 -10.60
CA VAL A 33 -12.88 -1.56 -9.97
C VAL A 33 -12.26 -2.50 -10.99
N THR A 34 -10.95 -2.44 -11.11
CA THR A 34 -10.18 -3.20 -12.10
C THR A 34 -9.89 -4.62 -11.64
N GLY A 35 -9.40 -5.46 -12.55
CA GLY A 35 -8.88 -6.79 -12.21
C GLY A 35 -7.64 -6.71 -11.31
N HIS A 36 -7.32 -7.82 -10.64
CA HIS A 36 -6.06 -7.95 -9.90
C HIS A 36 -4.87 -7.73 -10.81
N TRP A 37 -3.94 -6.88 -10.38
CA TRP A 37 -2.68 -6.62 -11.06
C TRP A 37 -2.84 -6.15 -12.52
N GLN A 38 -4.04 -5.68 -12.89
CA GLN A 38 -4.31 -5.21 -14.25
C GLN A 38 -3.51 -3.96 -14.56
N TYR A 39 -3.54 -2.98 -13.64
CA TYR A 39 -2.83 -1.71 -13.74
C TYR A 39 -1.84 -1.48 -12.58
N VAL A 40 -1.70 -2.47 -11.70
CA VAL A 40 -0.78 -2.42 -10.56
C VAL A 40 0.28 -3.47 -10.76
N ARG A 41 1.55 -3.10 -10.57
CA ARG A 41 2.67 -4.03 -10.66
C ARG A 41 2.55 -5.10 -9.58
N ASN A 42 2.58 -6.34 -10.03
CA ASN A 42 2.56 -7.52 -9.17
C ASN A 42 3.81 -7.60 -8.29
N LEU A 43 3.62 -8.02 -7.04
CA LEU A 43 4.68 -8.11 -6.04
C LEU A 43 5.28 -9.51 -6.01
N THR A 44 6.56 -9.64 -5.67
CA THR A 44 7.14 -10.95 -5.33
C THR A 44 6.86 -11.31 -3.87
N THR A 45 7.03 -12.59 -3.52
CA THR A 45 6.94 -13.03 -2.12
C THR A 45 8.11 -12.49 -1.31
N GLY A 46 7.86 -12.25 -0.02
CA GLY A 46 8.91 -11.90 0.93
C GLY A 46 8.55 -12.33 2.35
N TYR A 47 9.52 -12.18 3.25
CA TYR A 47 9.35 -12.54 4.65
C TYR A 47 8.63 -11.45 5.42
N GLU A 48 7.59 -11.86 6.14
CA GLU A 48 6.98 -11.07 7.19
C GLU A 48 7.87 -11.12 8.45
N TYR A 49 7.96 -10.01 9.17
CA TYR A 49 8.47 -9.98 10.53
C TYR A 49 7.39 -10.49 11.50
N SER A 50 7.10 -11.79 11.46
CA SER A 50 6.17 -12.45 12.41
C SER A 50 6.81 -13.66 13.09
N PRO A 51 6.30 -14.09 14.25
CA PRO A 51 6.79 -15.29 14.94
C PRO A 51 6.76 -16.55 14.05
N ASP A 52 5.80 -16.60 13.13
CA ASP A 52 5.60 -17.73 12.23
C ASP A 52 6.37 -17.59 10.90
N GLY A 53 7.05 -16.46 10.68
CA GLY A 53 7.95 -16.22 9.55
C GLY A 53 7.31 -16.39 8.17
N GLN A 54 6.06 -15.95 8.01
CA GLN A 54 5.32 -16.19 6.77
C GLN A 54 6.04 -15.61 5.55
N HIS A 55 6.09 -16.40 4.47
CA HIS A 55 6.69 -15.99 3.20
C HIS A 55 5.60 -15.80 2.14
N THR A 56 5.17 -14.56 1.94
CA THR A 56 3.94 -14.23 1.21
C THR A 56 4.08 -12.98 0.35
N GLN A 57 3.23 -12.88 -0.68
CA GLN A 57 3.17 -11.72 -1.60
C GLN A 57 2.59 -10.47 -0.91
N TRP A 58 1.94 -10.66 0.22
CA TRP A 58 1.27 -9.62 1.00
C TRP A 58 2.11 -9.10 2.15
N ALA A 59 3.36 -9.57 2.28
CA ALA A 59 4.23 -9.17 3.37
C ALA A 59 4.63 -7.70 3.22
N PRO A 60 4.53 -6.90 4.29
CA PRO A 60 4.93 -5.50 4.25
C PRO A 60 6.43 -5.36 3.99
N TYR A 61 6.83 -4.18 3.57
CA TYR A 61 8.21 -3.87 3.24
C TYR A 61 8.79 -2.91 4.28
N TYR A 62 9.85 -3.34 4.96
CA TYR A 62 10.38 -2.65 6.15
C TYR A 62 11.64 -1.81 5.87
N ASP A 63 12.37 -2.10 4.80
CA ASP A 63 13.63 -1.40 4.51
C ASP A 63 13.36 -0.14 3.68
N VAL A 64 13.31 1.01 4.33
CA VAL A 64 13.06 2.29 3.66
C VAL A 64 14.22 2.78 2.77
N TYR A 65 15.39 2.14 2.83
CA TYR A 65 16.56 2.49 2.03
C TYR A 65 16.72 1.65 0.78
N ASP A 66 15.97 0.56 0.65
CA ASP A 66 15.99 -0.33 -0.52
C ASP A 66 15.10 0.20 -1.65
N GLU A 67 15.51 -0.03 -2.91
CA GLU A 67 14.77 0.42 -4.10
C GLU A 67 13.34 -0.12 -4.19
N ASN A 68 13.04 -1.25 -3.54
CA ASN A 68 11.71 -1.83 -3.49
C ASN A 68 10.69 -0.95 -2.75
N ILE A 69 11.12 0.07 -1.99
CA ILE A 69 10.22 1.03 -1.34
C ILE A 69 9.38 1.82 -2.37
N ARG A 70 9.85 1.93 -3.62
CA ARG A 70 9.24 2.76 -4.68
C ARG A 70 7.98 2.17 -5.31
N CYS A 71 7.93 0.85 -5.44
CA CYS A 71 6.85 0.15 -6.17
C CYS A 71 6.41 -1.13 -5.48
N GLY A 72 7.06 -1.49 -4.36
CA GLY A 72 6.93 -2.79 -3.72
C GLY A 72 7.96 -3.81 -4.23
N ARG A 73 8.07 -4.91 -3.47
CA ARG A 73 9.07 -5.96 -3.68
C ARG A 73 8.96 -6.60 -5.07
N GLY A 74 10.06 -6.58 -5.82
CA GLY A 74 10.13 -7.18 -7.16
C GLY A 74 9.30 -6.45 -8.22
N ALA A 75 8.72 -5.29 -7.89
CA ALA A 75 7.87 -4.50 -8.78
C ALA A 75 8.62 -3.31 -9.44
N ALA A 76 9.96 -3.31 -9.37
CA ALA A 76 10.77 -2.31 -10.05
C ALA A 76 10.61 -2.37 -11.58
N ILE A 77 10.27 -3.53 -12.15
CA ILE A 77 10.00 -3.71 -13.59
C ILE A 77 8.57 -4.23 -13.75
N ALA A 78 7.87 -3.76 -14.77
CA ALA A 78 6.57 -4.28 -15.16
C ALA A 78 6.59 -5.80 -15.38
N HIS A 79 5.56 -6.51 -14.88
CA HIS A 79 5.39 -7.91 -15.25
C HIS A 79 4.80 -8.04 -16.66
N PRO A 80 5.02 -9.19 -17.33
CA PRO A 80 4.38 -9.45 -18.62
C PRO A 80 2.86 -9.31 -18.54
N GLY A 81 2.26 -8.61 -19.50
CA GLY A 81 0.82 -8.43 -19.60
C GLY A 81 0.22 -7.38 -18.66
N ILE A 82 1.04 -6.58 -17.96
CA ILE A 82 0.52 -5.40 -17.27
C ILE A 82 -0.06 -4.42 -18.29
N GLU A 83 -1.17 -3.79 -17.94
CA GLU A 83 -1.78 -2.71 -18.72
C GLU A 83 -1.46 -1.35 -18.09
N THR A 84 -1.64 -0.28 -18.87
CA THR A 84 -1.53 1.10 -18.38
C THR A 84 -2.91 1.74 -18.37
N ALA A 85 -3.35 2.21 -17.20
CA ALA A 85 -4.63 2.90 -17.07
C ALA A 85 -4.53 4.30 -17.66
N THR A 86 -5.46 4.65 -18.55
CA THR A 86 -5.63 6.03 -19.00
C THR A 86 -6.56 6.74 -18.02
N VAL A 87 -6.06 7.81 -17.40
CA VAL A 87 -6.78 8.59 -16.38
C VAL A 87 -6.85 10.05 -16.82
N ILE A 88 -7.98 10.71 -16.56
CA ILE A 88 -8.17 12.11 -16.93
C ILE A 88 -7.71 12.98 -15.76
N ALA A 89 -6.85 13.96 -16.03
CA ALA A 89 -6.43 14.93 -15.04
C ALA A 89 -7.63 15.66 -14.43
N GLY A 90 -7.66 15.81 -13.10
CA GLY A 90 -8.79 16.38 -12.37
C GLY A 90 -9.81 15.35 -11.87
N GLU A 91 -9.79 14.12 -12.38
CA GLU A 91 -10.62 13.02 -11.89
C GLU A 91 -10.00 12.31 -10.68
N ASN A 92 -10.84 11.54 -9.99
CA ASN A 92 -10.43 10.74 -8.85
C ASN A 92 -10.01 9.35 -9.30
N VAL A 93 -8.86 8.90 -8.79
CA VAL A 93 -8.44 7.51 -8.79
C VAL A 93 -8.47 7.00 -7.35
N SER A 94 -8.91 5.77 -7.18
CA SER A 94 -8.96 5.12 -5.86
C SER A 94 -8.16 3.83 -5.87
N PHE A 95 -7.60 3.46 -4.72
CA PHE A 95 -6.84 2.21 -4.56
C PHE A 95 -7.66 1.24 -3.77
N VAL A 96 -7.76 0.02 -4.28
CA VAL A 96 -8.65 -1.00 -3.74
C VAL A 96 -7.80 -2.19 -3.30
N ILE A 97 -8.02 -2.64 -2.06
CA ILE A 97 -7.42 -3.88 -1.58
C ILE A 97 -8.00 -5.02 -2.40
N GLY A 98 -7.14 -5.73 -3.10
CA GLY A 98 -7.56 -6.85 -3.93
C GLY A 98 -7.61 -8.16 -3.17
N ALA A 99 -6.50 -8.55 -2.54
CA ALA A 99 -6.37 -9.82 -1.84
C ALA A 99 -5.35 -9.75 -0.71
N SER A 100 -5.37 -10.82 0.08
CA SER A 100 -4.50 -11.10 1.21
C SER A 100 -4.29 -12.61 1.30
N TYR A 101 -3.50 -13.04 2.28
CA TYR A 101 -3.32 -14.46 2.55
C TYR A 101 -4.64 -15.18 2.91
N GLU A 102 -5.59 -14.51 3.57
CA GLU A 102 -6.90 -15.09 3.94
C GLU A 102 -8.05 -14.72 2.97
N GLY A 103 -7.75 -14.25 1.75
CA GLY A 103 -8.75 -14.08 0.67
C GLY A 103 -9.04 -12.65 0.23
N GLU A 104 -10.12 -12.47 -0.56
CA GLU A 104 -10.44 -11.25 -1.32
C GLU A 104 -11.18 -10.15 -0.53
N ASN A 105 -11.77 -10.45 0.62
CA ASN A 105 -12.59 -9.48 1.37
C ASN A 105 -11.84 -8.84 2.55
N ARG A 106 -10.69 -8.22 2.25
CA ARG A 106 -9.90 -7.50 3.26
C ARG A 106 -10.11 -6.00 3.25
N THR A 107 -9.67 -5.45 4.35
CA THR A 107 -9.82 -4.11 4.87
C THR A 107 -8.43 -3.67 5.34
N ILE A 108 -8.14 -2.38 5.36
CA ILE A 108 -6.98 -1.83 6.06
C ILE A 108 -7.26 -2.02 7.54
N TYR A 109 -6.65 -3.00 8.19
CA TYR A 109 -6.86 -3.27 9.62
C TYR A 109 -5.66 -2.84 10.47
N HIS A 110 -4.67 -2.20 9.85
CA HIS A 110 -3.58 -1.56 10.54
C HIS A 110 -3.75 -0.06 10.59
N GLU A 111 -3.23 0.46 11.67
CA GLU A 111 -3.21 1.87 12.00
C GLU A 111 -2.07 2.53 11.24
N GLY A 112 -2.40 3.54 10.42
CA GLY A 112 -1.39 4.20 9.61
C GLY A 112 -1.93 5.38 8.81
N VAL A 113 -0.99 6.16 8.28
CA VAL A 113 -1.28 7.23 7.32
C VAL A 113 -1.41 6.64 5.92
N GLY A 114 -2.25 7.26 5.09
CA GLY A 114 -2.23 7.01 3.65
C GLY A 114 -1.46 8.12 2.95
N GLN A 115 -0.58 7.76 2.04
CA GLN A 115 0.13 8.73 1.21
C GLN A 115 0.11 8.27 -0.25
N ALA A 116 -0.05 9.21 -1.17
CA ALA A 116 0.00 8.94 -2.60
C ALA A 116 1.03 9.85 -3.27
N TYR A 117 1.81 9.27 -4.17
CA TYR A 117 2.89 9.95 -4.89
C TYR A 117 2.82 9.66 -6.38
N LEU A 118 3.26 10.62 -7.18
CA LEU A 118 3.51 10.42 -8.60
C LEU A 118 4.98 10.59 -8.92
N SER A 119 5.43 9.85 -9.92
CA SER A 119 6.71 10.07 -10.57
C SER A 119 6.57 10.09 -12.09
N TYR A 120 7.30 11.00 -12.72
CA TYR A 120 7.22 11.27 -14.15
C TYR A 120 8.12 10.31 -14.94
N VAL A 121 7.58 9.78 -16.03
CA VAL A 121 8.35 9.05 -17.04
C VAL A 121 8.67 10.02 -18.16
N GLU A 122 9.97 10.20 -18.44
CA GLU A 122 10.42 11.09 -19.51
C GLU A 122 9.80 10.75 -20.87
N ASP A 123 9.53 11.78 -21.68
CA ASP A 123 8.94 11.60 -23.00
C ASP A 123 9.79 10.68 -23.88
N GLY A 124 9.10 9.79 -24.60
CA GLY A 124 9.73 8.78 -25.45
C GLY A 124 10.25 7.54 -24.71
N LYS A 125 10.25 7.53 -23.37
CA LYS A 125 10.45 6.30 -22.59
C LYS A 125 9.13 5.56 -22.41
N LYS A 126 9.22 4.24 -22.29
CA LYS A 126 8.07 3.37 -22.00
C LYS A 126 7.84 3.31 -20.50
N LEU A 127 6.57 3.40 -20.08
CA LEU A 127 6.20 3.27 -18.66
C LEU A 127 6.55 1.87 -18.13
N GLU A 128 6.46 0.85 -18.99
CA GLU A 128 6.74 -0.54 -18.64
C GLU A 128 8.22 -0.74 -18.25
N ASP A 129 9.11 0.05 -18.84
CA ASP A 129 10.55 0.00 -18.59
C ASP A 129 10.97 0.93 -17.43
N TYR A 130 10.06 1.77 -16.94
CA TYR A 130 10.36 2.77 -15.91
C TYR A 130 10.50 2.14 -14.51
N ARG A 131 11.62 2.39 -13.82
CA ARG A 131 11.93 1.74 -12.53
C ARG A 131 11.51 2.55 -11.29
N GLY A 132 10.90 3.72 -11.47
CA GLY A 132 10.63 4.64 -10.36
C GLY A 132 11.88 5.34 -9.85
N ASP A 133 12.92 5.44 -10.67
CA ASP A 133 14.23 6.05 -10.35
C ASP A 133 14.31 7.55 -10.65
N GLY A 134 13.20 8.16 -11.07
CA GLY A 134 13.07 9.61 -11.20
C GLY A 134 12.58 10.28 -9.91
N ASP A 135 12.28 11.57 -10.03
CA ASP A 135 11.78 12.37 -8.90
C ASP A 135 10.34 11.99 -8.55
N TRP A 136 10.05 11.93 -7.24
CA TRP A 136 8.72 11.68 -6.70
C TRP A 136 8.17 12.94 -6.04
N PHE A 137 6.87 13.18 -6.22
CA PHE A 137 6.17 14.24 -5.50
C PHE A 137 4.86 13.72 -4.91
N LYS A 138 4.56 14.13 -3.68
CA LYS A 138 3.33 13.77 -2.97
C LYS A 138 2.15 14.49 -3.60
N ILE A 139 1.06 13.78 -3.83
CA ILE A 139 -0.16 14.34 -4.41
C ILE A 139 -1.36 14.25 -3.46
N ASP A 140 -1.32 13.37 -2.46
CA ASP A 140 -2.33 13.29 -1.42
C ASP A 140 -1.76 12.68 -0.13
N GLU A 141 -2.41 13.01 0.99
CA GLU A 141 -2.14 12.44 2.30
C GLU A 141 -3.40 12.40 3.16
N ILE A 142 -3.59 11.27 3.82
CA ILE A 142 -4.65 11.04 4.78
C ILE A 142 -3.99 10.85 6.15
N PRO A 143 -3.93 11.93 6.98
CA PRO A 143 -3.28 11.89 8.28
C PRO A 143 -4.14 11.18 9.34
N PRO A 144 -3.58 10.84 10.52
CA PRO A 144 -4.40 10.43 11.66
C PRO A 144 -5.39 11.53 12.05
N LEU A 145 -6.55 11.12 12.57
CA LEU A 145 -7.51 12.06 13.16
C LEU A 145 -7.02 12.55 14.53
N ASN A 146 -6.37 11.66 15.28
CA ASN A 146 -5.67 11.94 16.53
C ASN A 146 -4.75 10.77 16.89
N GLN A 147 -4.11 10.82 18.06
CA GLN A 147 -3.16 9.81 18.57
C GLN A 147 -3.68 8.36 18.62
N THR A 148 -4.99 8.15 18.52
CA THR A 148 -5.64 6.83 18.68
C THR A 148 -6.63 6.52 17.57
N ARG A 149 -6.74 7.38 16.54
CA ARG A 149 -7.78 7.27 15.52
C ARG A 149 -7.22 7.47 14.13
N TRP A 150 -7.41 6.47 13.30
CA TRP A 150 -6.90 6.39 11.94
C TRP A 150 -8.08 6.30 10.97
N PRO A 151 -8.21 7.24 10.02
CA PRO A 151 -9.39 7.31 9.15
C PRO A 151 -9.44 6.18 8.11
N LEU A 152 -8.32 5.51 7.85
CA LEU A 152 -8.22 4.41 6.89
C LEU A 152 -8.59 3.05 7.49
N LEU A 153 -8.59 2.93 8.80
CA LEU A 153 -8.88 1.68 9.49
C LEU A 153 -10.31 1.21 9.17
N GLY A 154 -10.44 -0.04 8.72
CA GLY A 154 -11.70 -0.64 8.30
C GLY A 154 -12.08 -0.39 6.84
N LEU A 155 -11.31 0.41 6.10
CA LEU A 155 -11.63 0.72 4.69
C LEU A 155 -11.07 -0.35 3.74
N ARG A 156 -11.80 -0.61 2.66
CA ARG A 156 -11.34 -1.49 1.56
C ARG A 156 -10.75 -0.71 0.39
N GLU A 157 -11.03 0.59 0.37
CA GLU A 157 -10.73 1.48 -0.72
C GLU A 157 -10.31 2.83 -0.16
N VAL A 158 -9.24 3.40 -0.71
CA VAL A 158 -8.78 4.75 -0.42
C VAL A 158 -9.28 5.65 -1.54
N CYS A 159 -10.36 6.39 -1.26
CA CYS A 159 -11.31 6.83 -2.29
C CYS A 159 -10.94 8.04 -3.15
N SER A 160 -9.85 8.80 -2.96
CA SER A 160 -9.80 10.09 -3.66
C SER A 160 -8.43 10.72 -3.80
N VAL A 161 -7.57 10.14 -4.63
CA VAL A 161 -6.42 10.88 -5.14
C VAL A 161 -6.86 11.66 -6.38
N ARG A 162 -7.13 12.96 -6.20
CA ARG A 162 -7.52 13.83 -7.32
C ARG A 162 -6.27 14.25 -8.08
N LEU A 163 -6.17 13.83 -9.34
CA LEU A 163 -5.06 14.25 -10.19
C LEU A 163 -5.14 15.76 -10.43
N PHE A 164 -4.02 16.48 -10.37
CA PHE A 164 -4.04 17.93 -10.57
C PHE A 164 -4.52 18.26 -11.99
N SER A 165 -5.55 19.09 -12.12
CA SER A 165 -6.08 19.52 -13.43
C SER A 165 -5.08 20.35 -14.24
N SER A 166 -4.03 20.89 -13.59
CA SER A 166 -2.94 21.64 -14.23
C SER A 166 -1.80 20.75 -14.73
N MET A 167 -1.87 19.42 -14.53
CA MET A 167 -1.01 18.47 -15.23
C MET A 167 -1.47 18.41 -16.69
N GLY A 168 -1.14 19.46 -17.47
CA GLY A 168 -1.45 19.51 -18.89
C GLY A 168 -0.84 18.30 -19.59
N LEU A 169 -1.64 17.59 -20.40
CA LEU A 169 -1.29 16.49 -21.30
C LEU A 169 0.15 15.96 -21.12
N LEU A 170 0.43 15.36 -19.96
CA LEU A 170 1.68 14.65 -19.77
C LEU A 170 1.54 13.36 -20.57
N SER A 171 2.22 13.28 -21.71
CA SER A 171 2.27 12.08 -22.54
C SER A 171 2.95 10.89 -21.84
N GLY A 172 3.50 11.09 -20.65
CA GLY A 172 3.97 10.05 -19.75
C GLY A 172 2.92 9.72 -18.69
N SER A 173 2.42 8.48 -18.69
CA SER A 173 1.61 7.93 -17.61
C SER A 173 2.43 7.91 -16.31
N PRO A 174 2.01 8.58 -15.24
CA PRO A 174 2.83 8.65 -14.04
C PRO A 174 2.74 7.34 -13.25
N CYS A 175 3.87 6.89 -12.69
CA CYS A 175 3.87 5.77 -11.75
C CYS A 175 3.28 6.26 -10.43
N LEU A 176 2.29 5.53 -9.90
CA LEU A 176 1.52 5.92 -8.74
C LEU A 176 1.80 4.92 -7.60
N LEU A 177 2.55 5.39 -6.61
CA LEU A 177 2.84 4.62 -5.40
C LEU A 177 1.92 5.11 -4.29
N VAL A 178 1.22 4.18 -3.66
CA VAL A 178 0.58 4.42 -2.36
C VAL A 178 1.41 3.76 -1.31
N PHE A 179 1.89 4.58 -0.38
CA PHE A 179 2.57 4.12 0.81
C PHE A 179 1.59 4.23 1.97
N LEU A 180 1.28 3.10 2.61
CA LEU A 180 0.77 3.09 3.98
C LEU A 180 1.91 2.62 4.87
N GLU A 181 2.38 3.49 5.75
CA GLU A 181 3.28 3.05 6.80
C GLU A 181 2.47 2.41 7.92
N ASP A 182 2.65 1.09 8.06
CA ASP A 182 2.37 0.35 9.29
C ASP A 182 3.50 0.63 10.30
N LEU A 183 3.56 1.84 10.85
CA LEU A 183 4.51 2.19 11.92
C LEU A 183 3.83 2.04 13.29
N LEU A 184 3.69 0.78 13.73
CA LEU A 184 3.52 0.45 15.14
C LEU A 184 4.67 -0.48 15.56
N MET A 185 5.69 0.14 16.17
CA MET A 185 6.48 -0.48 17.23
C MET A 185 5.70 -0.39 18.54
#